data_AF-A0A949JNI2-F1
#
_entry.id   AF-A0A949JNI2-F1
#
_cell.length_a   1.000
_cell.length_b   1.000
_cell.length_c   1.000
_cell.angle_alpha   90.00
_cell.angle_beta   90.00
_cell.angle_gamma   90.00
#
_symmetry.space_group_name_H-M   'P 1'
#
loop_
_entity.id
_entity.type
_entity.pdbx_description
1 polymer ?
#
loop_
_entity_poly.entity_id
_entity_poly.type
_entity_poly.pdbx_seq_one_letter_code
_entity_poly.pdbx_strand_id
1 'polypeptide(L)'
;MYLQKLMIDCKRIVTVCLFFLIAVHYVACDGGMDPVDSASLRDPQEENPKLTPQDDADAENMALCLSGELIAPAELYERIHQDLEYIRGHYGSEHDWLNRIHFIAPWVTSEIMILFDLNTGGQVADGTYDAWDSLNVVHEVTGITSYWASGYNWCKLKFSGRRHPKRLSEIYGNLPGVKHAEEISVTYWCYNLFPNISRFRKGSGISYLFGRGEGDCWGGYSFGEFWFFISDGENVRLEGHWNMYEPLPAGEDHIPALNDSELLEKAKLNIADHRNF
;
A
#
# COMPACT_ATOMS: atom_id res chain seq x y z
N MET A 1 24.94 42.19 39.80
CA MET A 1 24.38 43.19 38.86
C MET A 1 25.06 43.09 37.49
N TYR A 2 25.01 41.91 36.86
CA TYR A 2 25.66 41.63 35.55
C TYR A 2 24.93 40.56 34.71
N LEU A 3 23.67 40.22 35.05
CA LEU A 3 22.87 39.19 34.36
C LEU A 3 21.50 39.71 33.89
N GLN A 4 21.24 41.01 33.96
CA GLN A 4 20.03 41.64 33.41
C GLN A 4 20.25 42.33 32.05
N LYS A 5 21.47 42.30 31.51
CA LYS A 5 21.82 43.00 30.26
C LYS A 5 21.80 42.12 29.01
N LEU A 6 21.52 40.82 29.13
CA LEU A 6 21.48 39.88 27.99
C LEU A 6 20.06 39.58 27.46
N MET A 7 19.02 40.17 28.04
CA MET A 7 17.63 39.88 27.68
C MET A 7 16.93 40.95 26.82
N ILE A 8 17.66 41.97 26.35
CA ILE A 8 17.08 43.06 25.54
C ILE A 8 17.46 42.95 24.04
N ASP A 9 18.48 42.17 23.67
CA ASP A 9 18.98 42.15 22.28
C ASP A 9 18.51 40.96 21.42
N CYS A 10 17.70 40.02 21.91
CA CYS A 10 17.08 38.97 21.07
C CYS A 10 15.69 39.33 20.51
N LYS A 11 15.11 40.48 20.88
CA LYS A 11 13.82 40.95 20.34
C LYS A 11 13.93 41.84 19.09
N ARG A 12 15.13 42.01 18.52
CA ARG A 12 15.36 42.85 17.32
C ARG A 12 15.82 42.09 16.07
N ILE A 13 15.69 40.76 16.05
CA ILE A 13 15.95 39.91 14.86
C ILE A 13 14.65 39.26 14.33
N VAL A 14 13.47 39.75 14.75
CA VAL A 14 12.15 39.20 14.33
C VAL A 14 11.32 40.22 13.54
N THR A 15 11.90 41.31 13.03
CA THR A 15 11.12 42.38 12.35
C THR A 15 11.68 42.84 11.01
N VAL A 16 12.55 42.07 10.35
CA VAL A 16 13.11 42.46 9.03
C VAL A 16 13.15 41.32 8.00
N CYS A 17 12.18 40.40 8.04
CA CYS A 17 11.91 39.49 6.91
C CYS A 17 10.41 39.45 6.53
N LEU A 18 9.71 40.55 6.80
CA LEU A 18 8.40 40.87 6.23
C LEU A 18 8.64 42.14 5.41
N PHE A 19 8.24 42.17 4.14
CA PHE A 19 8.47 43.25 3.14
C PHE A 19 9.66 43.10 2.17
N PHE A 20 9.87 41.92 1.60
CA PHE A 20 10.48 41.83 0.26
C PHE A 20 9.59 41.05 -0.70
N LEU A 21 8.97 41.81 -1.61
CA LEU A 21 8.59 41.44 -2.99
C LEU A 21 7.45 40.43 -3.17
N ILE A 22 6.24 40.90 -2.90
CA ILE A 22 5.10 40.67 -3.79
C ILE A 22 5.38 41.46 -5.08
N ALA A 23 5.93 40.78 -6.07
CA ALA A 23 5.97 41.24 -7.46
C ALA A 23 5.82 40.02 -8.39
N VAL A 24 4.76 39.25 -8.18
CA VAL A 24 4.33 38.28 -9.18
C VAL A 24 3.72 39.07 -10.34
N HIS A 25 4.42 39.00 -11.46
CA HIS A 25 3.98 39.53 -12.74
C HIS A 25 2.61 38.97 -13.09
N TYR A 26 1.63 39.86 -13.27
CA TYR A 26 0.49 39.60 -14.13
C TYR A 26 1.02 39.49 -15.57
N VAL A 27 1.31 38.28 -16.01
CA VAL A 27 1.35 37.97 -17.45
C VAL A 27 -0.10 37.77 -17.87
N ALA A 28 -0.66 38.77 -18.53
CA ALA A 28 -1.88 38.60 -19.31
C ALA A 28 -1.57 37.68 -20.49
N CYS A 29 -1.85 36.38 -20.34
CA CYS A 29 -2.05 35.49 -21.46
C CYS A 29 -3.50 35.69 -21.93
N ASP A 30 -3.67 36.55 -22.93
CA ASP A 30 -4.85 36.62 -23.78
C ASP A 30 -4.84 35.37 -24.69
N GLY A 31 -5.25 34.24 -24.11
CA GLY A 31 -5.43 32.97 -24.80
C GLY A 31 -6.93 32.72 -24.93
N GLY A 32 -7.44 32.84 -26.15
CA GLY A 32 -8.84 32.55 -26.46
C GLY A 32 -9.27 31.22 -25.87
N MET A 33 -10.31 31.25 -25.03
CA MET A 33 -11.04 30.05 -24.65
C MET A 33 -11.71 29.50 -25.90
N ASP A 34 -11.15 28.42 -26.44
CA ASP A 34 -11.92 27.53 -27.29
C ASP A 34 -13.17 27.08 -26.50
N PRO A 35 -14.35 26.97 -27.13
CA PRO A 35 -15.54 26.52 -26.44
C PRO A 35 -15.27 25.13 -25.87
N VAL A 36 -15.26 25.05 -24.53
CA VAL A 36 -15.22 23.78 -23.79
C VAL A 36 -16.35 22.92 -24.34
N ASP A 37 -15.96 21.82 -24.99
CA ASP A 37 -16.90 20.85 -25.55
C ASP A 37 -17.73 20.27 -24.41
N SER A 38 -18.95 20.78 -24.26
CA SER A 38 -19.95 20.37 -23.27
C SER A 38 -20.40 18.91 -23.41
N ALA A 39 -19.83 18.15 -24.34
CA ALA A 39 -20.16 16.75 -24.63
C ALA A 39 -19.48 15.70 -23.73
N SER A 40 -18.70 16.07 -22.72
CA SER A 40 -18.09 15.10 -21.77
C SER A 40 -18.40 15.38 -20.30
N LEU A 41 -19.60 15.87 -20.00
CA LEU A 41 -20.18 15.69 -18.67
C LEU A 41 -20.81 14.30 -18.62
N ARG A 42 -19.97 13.26 -18.49
CA ARG A 42 -20.45 11.97 -17.98
C ARG A 42 -21.06 12.26 -16.61
N ASP A 43 -22.30 11.86 -16.41
CA ASP A 43 -23.01 12.01 -15.14
C ASP A 43 -22.16 11.34 -14.04
N PRO A 44 -21.61 12.07 -13.06
CA PRO A 44 -20.75 11.52 -12.01
C PRO A 44 -21.50 10.57 -11.05
N GLN A 45 -22.78 10.26 -11.31
CA GLN A 45 -23.68 9.59 -10.38
C GLN A 45 -24.01 8.12 -10.70
N GLU A 46 -23.45 7.48 -11.73
CA GLU A 46 -23.78 6.06 -12.02
C GLU A 46 -22.62 5.05 -11.94
N GLU A 47 -21.43 5.45 -11.51
CA GLU A 47 -20.47 4.49 -10.94
C GLU A 47 -20.77 4.35 -9.45
N ASN A 48 -21.68 3.44 -9.10
CA ASN A 48 -21.95 3.08 -7.71
C ASN A 48 -20.65 2.56 -7.08
N PRO A 49 -19.95 3.32 -6.21
CA PRO A 49 -18.60 2.97 -5.74
C PRO A 49 -18.58 1.81 -4.74
N LYS A 50 -19.67 1.05 -4.64
CA LYS A 50 -19.86 -0.09 -3.74
C LYS A 50 -19.59 -1.42 -4.46
N LEU A 51 -18.36 -1.58 -4.96
CA LEU A 51 -17.90 -2.79 -5.62
C LEU A 51 -17.07 -3.71 -4.71
N THR A 52 -16.99 -3.41 -3.42
CA THR A 52 -16.15 -4.17 -2.48
C THR A 52 -16.98 -4.77 -1.32
N PRO A 53 -16.74 -6.03 -0.90
CA PRO A 53 -15.72 -6.95 -1.41
C PRO A 53 -16.07 -7.52 -2.79
N GLN A 54 -15.06 -7.63 -3.65
CA GLN A 54 -15.11 -8.43 -4.87
C GLN A 54 -14.95 -9.92 -4.54
N ASP A 55 -15.31 -10.78 -5.51
CA ASP A 55 -15.29 -12.25 -5.35
C ASP A 55 -13.86 -12.79 -5.12
N ASP A 56 -12.86 -12.34 -5.90
CA ASP A 56 -11.47 -12.74 -5.75
C ASP A 56 -10.71 -11.81 -4.79
N ALA A 57 -10.57 -12.25 -3.55
CA ALA A 57 -9.88 -11.50 -2.50
C ALA A 57 -8.41 -11.23 -2.82
N ASP A 58 -7.73 -12.14 -3.52
CA ASP A 58 -6.31 -12.00 -3.86
C ASP A 58 -6.16 -10.89 -4.90
N ALA A 59 -6.95 -10.96 -5.97
CA ALA A 59 -6.95 -9.95 -7.03
C ALA A 59 -7.29 -8.55 -6.50
N GLU A 60 -8.30 -8.43 -5.63
CA GLU A 60 -8.69 -7.14 -5.07
C GLU A 60 -7.61 -6.53 -4.17
N ASN A 61 -7.02 -7.34 -3.28
CA ASN A 61 -5.93 -6.85 -2.43
C ASN A 61 -4.69 -6.48 -3.27
N MET A 62 -4.34 -7.26 -4.30
CA MET A 62 -3.22 -6.93 -5.20
C MET A 62 -3.48 -5.63 -5.96
N ALA A 63 -4.70 -5.44 -6.47
CA ALA A 63 -5.11 -4.20 -7.14
C ALA A 63 -5.05 -2.99 -6.20
N LEU A 64 -5.48 -3.14 -4.94
CA LEU A 64 -5.32 -2.10 -3.90
C LEU A 64 -3.84 -1.76 -3.70
N CYS A 65 -2.99 -2.74 -3.45
CA CYS A 65 -1.55 -2.53 -3.24
C CYS A 65 -0.87 -1.83 -4.44
N LEU A 66 -1.28 -2.17 -5.66
CA LEU A 66 -0.68 -1.66 -6.89
C LEU A 66 -1.12 -0.27 -7.31
N SER A 67 -2.41 0.01 -7.16
CA SER A 67 -2.99 1.30 -7.49
C SER A 67 -2.66 2.33 -6.42
N GLY A 68 -2.56 1.90 -5.16
CA GLY A 68 -2.53 2.79 -4.02
C GLY A 68 -3.84 3.58 -3.89
N GLU A 69 -4.91 3.19 -4.56
CA GLU A 69 -6.21 3.87 -4.49
C GLU A 69 -7.02 3.38 -3.28
N LEU A 70 -8.00 4.17 -2.83
CA LEU A 70 -8.80 3.83 -1.66
C LEU A 70 -9.61 2.53 -1.87
N ILE A 71 -10.06 2.29 -3.10
CA ILE A 71 -10.78 1.10 -3.57
C ILE A 71 -10.00 0.56 -4.78
N ALA A 72 -10.02 -0.76 -5.00
CA ALA A 72 -9.38 -1.36 -6.16
C ALA A 72 -10.01 -0.83 -7.46
N PRO A 73 -9.22 -0.28 -8.41
CA PRO A 73 -9.73 0.07 -9.73
C PRO A 73 -10.28 -1.17 -10.44
N ALA A 74 -11.51 -1.11 -10.94
CA ALA A 74 -12.19 -2.27 -11.52
C ALA A 74 -11.40 -2.90 -12.68
N GLU A 75 -10.83 -2.09 -13.57
CA GLU A 75 -10.00 -2.57 -14.68
C GLU A 75 -8.74 -3.31 -14.20
N LEU A 76 -8.12 -2.83 -13.12
CA LEU A 76 -6.93 -3.48 -12.56
C LEU A 76 -7.27 -4.76 -11.82
N TYR A 77 -8.37 -4.77 -11.06
CA TYR A 77 -8.90 -5.97 -10.43
C TYR A 77 -9.16 -7.06 -11.47
N GLU A 78 -9.92 -6.74 -12.52
CA GLU A 78 -10.32 -7.70 -13.54
C GLU A 78 -9.11 -8.30 -14.26
N ARG A 79 -8.13 -7.45 -14.60
CA ARG A 79 -6.88 -7.92 -15.19
C ARG A 79 -6.12 -8.89 -14.29
N ILE A 80 -5.95 -8.54 -13.01
CA ILE A 80 -5.24 -9.42 -12.07
C ILE A 80 -6.02 -10.71 -11.85
N HIS A 81 -7.35 -10.63 -11.76
CA HIS A 81 -8.21 -11.80 -11.63
C HIS A 81 -8.02 -12.78 -12.79
N GLN A 82 -8.08 -12.28 -14.02
CA GLN A 82 -7.83 -13.08 -15.23
C GLN A 82 -6.41 -13.68 -15.25
N ASP A 83 -5.40 -12.90 -14.88
CA ASP A 83 -4.01 -13.38 -14.80
C ASP A 83 -3.89 -14.51 -13.76
N LEU A 84 -4.50 -14.36 -12.57
CA LEU A 84 -4.48 -15.37 -11.50
C LEU A 84 -5.24 -16.63 -11.90
N GLU A 85 -6.41 -16.49 -12.54
CA GLU A 85 -7.18 -17.62 -13.07
C GLU A 85 -6.37 -18.38 -14.11
N TYR A 86 -5.73 -17.68 -15.05
CA TYR A 86 -4.87 -18.29 -16.05
C TYR A 86 -3.69 -19.02 -15.41
N ILE A 87 -2.99 -18.39 -14.46
CA ILE A 87 -1.84 -19.00 -13.79
C ILE A 87 -2.25 -20.30 -13.09
N ARG A 88 -3.33 -20.26 -12.31
CA ARG A 88 -3.86 -21.42 -11.58
C ARG A 88 -4.36 -22.50 -12.54
N GLY A 89 -5.12 -22.13 -13.57
CA GLY A 89 -5.69 -23.07 -14.54
C GLY A 89 -4.65 -23.73 -15.44
N HIS A 90 -3.64 -22.98 -15.88
CA HIS A 90 -2.63 -23.46 -16.83
C HIS A 90 -1.43 -24.13 -16.16
N TYR A 91 -0.90 -23.53 -15.08
CA TYR A 91 0.31 -24.04 -14.41
C TYR A 91 0.00 -24.83 -13.13
N GLY A 92 -1.22 -24.73 -12.60
CA GLY A 92 -1.59 -25.36 -11.35
C GLY A 92 -1.64 -26.90 -11.41
N SER A 93 -1.80 -27.52 -12.57
CA SER A 93 -1.72 -28.99 -12.68
C SER A 93 -0.29 -29.52 -12.54
N GLU A 94 0.69 -28.75 -13.00
CA GLU A 94 2.12 -29.10 -12.90
C GLU A 94 2.68 -28.70 -11.53
N HIS A 95 2.15 -27.61 -10.96
CA HIS A 95 2.55 -27.07 -9.67
C HIS A 95 1.31 -26.85 -8.80
N ASP A 96 0.81 -27.92 -8.16
CA ASP A 96 -0.44 -27.88 -7.36
C ASP A 96 -0.44 -26.79 -6.27
N TRP A 97 0.74 -26.37 -5.82
CA TRP A 97 0.84 -25.27 -4.88
C TRP A 97 0.34 -23.94 -5.44
N LEU A 98 0.50 -23.65 -6.74
CA LEU A 98 -0.02 -22.42 -7.35
C LEU A 98 -1.53 -22.25 -7.13
N ASN A 99 -2.28 -23.35 -7.01
CA ASN A 99 -3.72 -23.32 -6.72
C ASN A 99 -4.05 -22.93 -5.28
N ARG A 100 -3.08 -22.98 -4.37
CA ARG A 100 -3.25 -22.81 -2.92
C ARG A 100 -2.60 -21.55 -2.37
N ILE A 101 -1.84 -20.83 -3.19
CA ILE A 101 -1.16 -19.61 -2.75
C ILE A 101 -2.17 -18.45 -2.79
N HIS A 102 -2.26 -17.77 -1.65
CA HIS A 102 -3.07 -16.58 -1.44
C HIS A 102 -2.19 -15.34 -1.29
N PHE A 103 -2.69 -14.21 -1.78
CA PHE A 103 -2.00 -12.95 -1.60
C PHE A 103 -2.27 -12.42 -0.19
N ILE A 104 -1.18 -12.00 0.47
CA ILE A 104 -1.27 -11.35 1.77
C ILE A 104 -0.78 -9.91 1.62
N ALA A 105 -1.70 -8.96 1.80
CA ALA A 105 -1.35 -7.56 1.82
C ALA A 105 -0.36 -7.27 2.98
N PRO A 106 0.56 -6.30 2.84
CA PRO A 106 1.52 -5.96 3.90
C PRO A 106 0.88 -5.23 5.10
N TRP A 107 -0.45 -5.15 5.11
CA TRP A 107 -1.27 -4.48 6.11
C TRP A 107 -2.60 -5.20 6.29
N VAL A 108 -3.29 -4.94 7.40
CA VAL A 108 -4.68 -5.37 7.60
C VAL A 108 -5.58 -4.48 6.75
N THR A 109 -6.13 -5.04 5.67
CA THR A 109 -7.06 -4.32 4.78
C THR A 109 -8.27 -3.80 5.57
N SER A 110 -8.69 -2.56 5.29
CA SER A 110 -9.82 -1.90 5.97
C SER A 110 -9.69 -1.71 7.48
N GLU A 111 -8.47 -1.66 8.02
CA GLU A 111 -8.24 -1.27 9.41
C GLU A 111 -7.09 -0.24 9.52
N ILE A 112 -7.29 0.78 10.36
CA ILE A 112 -6.24 1.77 10.69
C ILE A 112 -6.16 1.96 12.21
N MET A 113 -5.00 2.43 12.65
CA MET A 113 -4.76 2.88 14.02
C MET A 113 -4.59 4.40 14.04
N ILE A 114 -5.27 5.06 14.98
CA ILE A 114 -5.21 6.51 15.18
C ILE A 114 -4.73 6.79 16.59
N LEU A 115 -3.71 7.64 16.71
CA LEU A 115 -3.25 8.24 17.94
C LEU A 115 -3.78 9.67 18.02
N PHE A 116 -4.55 9.96 19.06
CA PHE A 116 -5.03 11.31 19.34
C PHE A 116 -4.09 12.05 20.29
N ASP A 117 -4.20 13.36 20.45
CA ASP A 117 -3.68 14.02 21.64
C ASP A 117 -4.49 13.67 22.89
N LEU A 118 -3.98 14.03 24.07
CA LEU A 118 -4.60 13.62 25.33
C LEU A 118 -6.03 14.17 25.49
N ASN A 119 -6.26 15.42 25.08
CA ASN A 119 -7.57 16.05 25.21
C ASN A 119 -8.60 15.40 24.28
N THR A 120 -8.22 15.22 23.02
CA THR A 120 -9.05 14.63 21.97
C THR A 120 -9.28 13.15 22.24
N GLY A 121 -8.26 12.42 22.72
CA GLY A 121 -8.40 11.04 23.14
C GLY A 121 -9.40 10.86 24.29
N GLY A 122 -9.45 11.83 25.23
CA GLY A 122 -10.49 11.87 26.27
C GLY A 122 -11.88 12.05 25.68
N GLN A 123 -12.05 12.96 24.71
CA GLN A 123 -13.32 13.15 24.01
C GLN A 123 -13.76 11.88 23.27
N VAL A 124 -12.84 11.18 22.60
CA VAL A 124 -13.12 9.90 21.93
C VAL A 124 -13.56 8.83 22.94
N ALA A 125 -12.87 8.73 24.08
CA ALA A 125 -13.21 7.77 25.14
C ALA A 125 -14.60 8.04 25.74
N ASP A 126 -14.96 9.32 25.89
CA ASP A 126 -16.26 9.76 26.41
C ASP A 126 -17.38 9.76 25.34
N GLY A 127 -17.06 9.44 24.08
CA GLY A 127 -18.01 9.46 22.96
C GLY A 127 -18.48 10.87 22.56
N THR A 128 -17.67 11.89 22.83
CA THR A 128 -17.98 13.31 22.55
C THR A 128 -17.17 13.90 21.39
N TYR A 129 -16.27 13.12 20.79
CA TYR A 129 -15.53 13.54 19.61
C TYR A 129 -16.37 13.32 18.34
N ASP A 130 -16.74 14.42 17.67
CA ASP A 130 -17.68 14.45 16.54
C ASP A 130 -17.00 14.77 15.19
N ALA A 131 -15.75 15.24 15.21
CA ALA A 131 -15.06 15.71 14.00
C ALA A 131 -14.90 14.62 12.93
N TRP A 132 -14.92 13.34 13.31
CA TRP A 132 -14.87 12.21 12.38
C TRP A 132 -16.24 11.70 11.92
N ASP A 133 -17.37 12.19 12.44
CA ASP A 133 -18.67 11.53 12.23
C ASP A 133 -19.07 11.49 10.77
N SER A 134 -18.85 12.60 10.06
CA SER A 134 -19.11 12.67 8.61
C SER A 134 -18.21 11.71 7.83
N LEU A 135 -16.93 11.57 8.21
CA LEU A 135 -16.01 10.61 7.57
C LEU A 135 -16.37 9.17 7.90
N ASN A 136 -16.82 8.90 9.13
CA ASN A 136 -17.27 7.57 9.55
C ASN A 136 -18.46 7.11 8.72
N VAL A 137 -19.39 8.03 8.39
CA VAL A 137 -20.50 7.77 7.48
C VAL A 137 -20.02 7.55 6.05
N VAL A 138 -19.19 8.45 5.50
CA VAL A 138 -18.70 8.39 4.12
C VAL A 138 -17.86 7.12 3.86
N HIS A 139 -17.01 6.74 4.81
CA HIS A 139 -16.14 5.58 4.70
C HIS A 139 -16.70 4.33 5.38
N GLU A 140 -17.96 4.39 5.84
CA GLU A 140 -18.71 3.26 6.38
C GLU A 140 -17.95 2.51 7.48
N VAL A 141 -17.58 3.23 8.54
CA VAL A 141 -16.95 2.62 9.72
C VAL A 141 -17.93 1.64 10.37
N THR A 142 -17.47 0.41 10.55
CA THR A 142 -18.25 -0.70 11.13
C THR A 142 -17.78 -1.07 12.54
N GLY A 143 -16.62 -0.59 12.98
CA GLY A 143 -16.10 -0.85 14.31
C GLY A 143 -15.12 0.21 14.78
N ILE A 144 -15.22 0.55 16.05
CA ILE A 144 -14.33 1.47 16.77
C ILE A 144 -13.86 0.75 18.03
N THR A 145 -12.56 0.58 18.21
CA THR A 145 -11.97 -0.01 19.43
C THR A 145 -11.04 1.00 20.06
N SER A 146 -11.44 1.55 21.21
CA SER A 146 -10.61 2.46 22.00
C SER A 146 -9.73 1.68 22.98
N TYR A 147 -8.46 2.06 23.08
CA TYR A 147 -7.50 1.49 24.04
C TYR A 147 -7.29 2.37 25.28
N TRP A 148 -8.22 3.30 25.53
CA TRP A 148 -8.12 4.27 26.62
C TRP A 148 -8.05 3.64 28.01
N ALA A 149 -8.80 2.56 28.25
CA ALA A 149 -8.77 1.83 29.53
C ALA A 149 -7.37 1.27 29.86
N SER A 150 -6.50 1.13 28.87
CA SER A 150 -5.10 0.71 29.01
C SER A 150 -4.12 1.88 29.15
N GLY A 151 -4.62 3.11 29.31
CA GLY A 151 -3.79 4.33 29.41
C GLY A 151 -3.28 4.84 28.07
N TYR A 152 -3.80 4.31 26.96
CA TYR A 152 -3.39 4.65 25.60
C TYR A 152 -4.45 5.50 24.90
N ASN A 153 -4.04 6.62 24.33
CA ASN A 153 -4.84 7.50 23.47
C ASN A 153 -4.94 6.99 22.03
N TRP A 154 -4.97 5.67 21.86
CA TRP A 154 -5.09 4.98 20.58
C TRP A 154 -6.51 4.48 20.33
N CYS A 155 -6.91 4.51 19.06
CA CYS A 155 -8.17 3.96 18.59
C CYS A 155 -7.93 3.17 17.30
N LYS A 156 -8.50 1.98 17.22
CA LYS A 156 -8.59 1.21 15.98
C LYS A 156 -9.92 1.48 15.30
N LEU A 157 -9.89 1.81 14.02
CA LEU A 157 -11.09 1.89 13.17
C LEU A 157 -11.12 0.72 12.20
N LYS A 158 -12.30 0.14 12.02
CA LYS A 158 -12.60 -0.90 11.04
C LYS A 158 -13.66 -0.39 10.07
N PHE A 159 -13.42 -0.57 8.77
CA PHE A 159 -14.28 -0.08 7.70
C PHE A 159 -14.99 -1.23 6.99
N SER A 160 -16.14 -0.94 6.36
CA SER A 160 -16.77 -1.88 5.43
C SER A 160 -15.91 -2.12 4.18
N GLY A 161 -16.10 -3.28 3.55
CA GLY A 161 -15.42 -3.64 2.30
C GLY A 161 -13.91 -3.86 2.45
N ARG A 162 -13.19 -3.85 1.33
CA ARG A 162 -11.73 -3.85 1.22
C ARG A 162 -11.26 -2.47 0.77
N ARG A 163 -10.62 -1.75 1.68
CA ARG A 163 -10.14 -0.37 1.49
C ARG A 163 -8.67 -0.30 1.79
N HIS A 164 -7.96 0.54 1.05
CA HIS A 164 -6.54 0.76 1.26
C HIS A 164 -6.30 1.50 2.58
N PRO A 165 -5.67 0.86 3.59
CA PRO A 165 -5.58 1.43 4.93
C PRO A 165 -4.68 2.67 4.95
N LYS A 166 -3.58 2.70 4.17
CA LYS A 166 -2.76 3.90 4.05
C LYS A 166 -3.54 5.15 3.60
N ARG A 167 -4.44 5.01 2.60
CA ARG A 167 -5.29 6.13 2.16
C ARG A 167 -6.29 6.55 3.21
N LEU A 168 -6.87 5.59 3.94
CA LEU A 168 -7.70 5.90 5.10
C LEU A 168 -6.91 6.65 6.18
N SER A 169 -5.68 6.22 6.49
CA SER A 169 -4.80 6.89 7.45
C SER A 169 -4.46 8.31 7.03
N GLU A 170 -4.20 8.57 5.74
CA GLU A 170 -4.01 9.92 5.21
C GLU A 170 -5.26 10.80 5.40
N ILE A 171 -6.45 10.25 5.15
CA ILE A 171 -7.73 10.97 5.32
C ILE A 171 -7.97 11.30 6.80
N TYR A 172 -7.89 10.30 7.68
CA TYR A 172 -8.18 10.46 9.11
C TYR A 172 -7.05 11.19 9.86
N GLY A 173 -5.81 11.15 9.36
CA GLY A 173 -4.66 11.86 9.91
C GLY A 173 -4.80 13.39 9.89
N ASN A 174 -5.69 13.93 9.06
CA ASN A 174 -5.95 15.36 8.94
C ASN A 174 -6.99 15.89 9.93
N LEU A 175 -7.59 15.02 10.74
CA LEU A 175 -8.63 15.43 11.68
C LEU A 175 -8.07 16.22 12.88
N PRO A 176 -8.84 17.19 13.42
CA PRO A 176 -8.43 17.93 14.62
C PRO A 176 -8.10 16.98 15.78
N GLY A 177 -6.94 17.19 16.39
CA GLY A 177 -6.51 16.41 17.55
C GLY A 177 -5.91 15.05 17.25
N VAL A 178 -5.84 14.63 15.99
CA VAL A 178 -5.07 13.45 15.56
C VAL A 178 -3.57 13.81 15.52
N LYS A 179 -2.75 12.99 16.19
CA LYS A 179 -1.29 13.12 16.21
C LYS A 179 -0.62 12.21 15.20
N HIS A 180 -1.18 11.02 15.00
CA HIS A 180 -0.68 10.04 14.06
C HIS A 180 -1.83 9.14 13.61
N ALA A 181 -1.80 8.70 12.36
CA ALA A 181 -2.69 7.69 11.83
C ALA A 181 -1.89 6.78 10.90
N GLU A 182 -2.03 5.48 11.05
CA GLU A 182 -1.26 4.49 10.29
C GLU A 182 -2.06 3.24 9.98
N GLU A 183 -1.67 2.58 8.89
CA GLU A 183 -2.08 1.20 8.62
C GLU A 183 -1.60 0.25 9.72
N ILE A 184 -2.38 -0.81 9.96
CA ILE A 184 -1.91 -1.90 10.81
C ILE A 184 -1.03 -2.80 9.96
N SER A 185 0.28 -2.62 10.08
CA SER A 185 1.26 -3.46 9.42
C SER A 185 1.09 -4.91 9.83
N VAL A 186 1.19 -5.78 8.85
CA VAL A 186 1.11 -7.22 9.04
C VAL A 186 2.53 -7.77 8.93
N THR A 187 3.07 -8.21 10.06
CA THR A 187 4.37 -8.90 10.09
C THR A 187 4.13 -10.39 9.90
N TYR A 188 4.13 -10.88 8.65
CA TYR A 188 4.24 -12.31 8.40
C TYR A 188 5.65 -12.64 7.94
N TRP A 189 6.27 -13.58 8.67
CA TRP A 189 7.64 -14.04 8.44
C TRP A 189 7.70 -15.45 7.86
N CYS A 190 6.56 -16.09 7.54
CA CYS A 190 6.61 -17.50 7.14
C CYS A 190 5.66 -18.02 6.08
N TYR A 191 4.72 -17.27 5.53
CA TYR A 191 3.88 -17.81 4.46
C TYR A 191 3.45 -16.74 3.46
N ASN A 192 3.68 -17.06 2.19
CA ASN A 192 2.96 -16.67 0.98
C ASN A 192 3.31 -15.37 0.26
N LEU A 193 3.27 -15.50 -1.08
CA LEU A 193 3.15 -14.46 -2.12
C LEU A 193 3.72 -13.12 -1.69
N PHE A 194 4.99 -12.90 -2.02
CA PHE A 194 5.48 -11.54 -2.20
C PHE A 194 5.17 -11.17 -3.64
N PRO A 195 4.03 -10.54 -3.97
CA PRO A 195 4.04 -9.73 -5.15
C PRO A 195 5.06 -8.63 -4.92
N ASN A 196 6.28 -8.89 -5.35
CA ASN A 196 7.05 -7.84 -5.97
C ASN A 196 6.44 -7.64 -7.35
N ILE A 197 5.22 -7.07 -7.36
CA ILE A 197 4.66 -6.54 -8.59
C ILE A 197 5.42 -5.25 -8.84
N SER A 198 6.63 -5.41 -9.36
CA SER A 198 7.32 -4.31 -10.00
C SER A 198 6.56 -4.03 -11.29
N ARG A 199 6.03 -2.82 -11.45
CA ARG A 199 5.64 -2.33 -12.78
C ARG A 199 6.90 -2.44 -13.63
N PHE A 200 6.87 -3.28 -14.66
CA PHE A 200 8.00 -3.37 -15.58
C PHE A 200 8.23 -1.97 -16.14
N ARG A 201 9.40 -1.38 -15.86
CA ARG A 201 9.72 0.05 -16.00
C ARG A 201 9.66 0.59 -17.45
N LYS A 202 9.17 -0.22 -18.41
CA LYS A 202 9.07 0.08 -19.83
C LYS A 202 7.78 -0.40 -20.52
N GLY A 203 6.76 -0.91 -19.80
CA GLY A 203 5.51 -1.37 -20.42
C GLY A 203 4.33 -1.47 -19.46
N SER A 204 3.14 -1.71 -19.99
CA SER A 204 1.88 -1.92 -19.25
C SER A 204 1.79 -3.27 -18.53
N GLY A 205 2.88 -4.05 -18.45
CA GLY A 205 2.87 -5.40 -17.89
C GLY A 205 2.81 -5.47 -16.36
N ILE A 206 2.25 -6.56 -15.85
CA ILE A 206 2.24 -6.93 -14.42
C ILE A 206 3.19 -8.11 -14.23
N SER A 207 4.00 -8.07 -13.18
CA SER A 207 4.85 -9.21 -12.80
C SER A 207 4.33 -9.83 -11.51
N TYR A 208 4.36 -11.16 -11.44
CA TYR A 208 3.91 -11.91 -10.28
C TYR A 208 5.06 -12.75 -9.77
N LEU A 209 5.31 -12.71 -8.47
CA LEU A 209 6.21 -13.66 -7.84
C LEU A 209 5.45 -14.41 -6.76
N PHE A 210 5.30 -15.71 -6.99
CA PHE A 210 4.74 -16.63 -6.02
C PHE A 210 5.88 -17.26 -5.26
N GLY A 211 5.80 -17.27 -3.94
CA GLY A 211 6.78 -17.90 -3.07
C GLY A 211 6.09 -18.90 -2.17
N ARG A 212 6.66 -20.10 -2.10
CA ARG A 212 6.37 -21.12 -1.10
C ARG A 212 7.56 -21.17 -0.15
N GLY A 213 7.31 -20.91 1.12
CA GLY A 213 8.27 -21.12 2.19
C GLY A 213 7.79 -22.22 3.12
N GLU A 214 8.70 -23.08 3.59
CA GLU A 214 8.45 -23.98 4.74
C GLU A 214 9.60 -23.88 5.75
N GLY A 215 9.28 -23.96 7.04
CA GLY A 215 10.27 -23.95 8.12
C GLY A 215 9.86 -23.13 9.33
N ASP A 216 10.83 -22.94 10.24
CA ASP A 216 10.68 -22.08 11.41
C ASP A 216 10.82 -20.61 10.99
N CYS A 217 9.70 -19.88 11.02
CA CYS A 217 9.60 -18.45 10.71
C CYS A 217 10.71 -17.60 11.36
N TRP A 218 11.18 -17.98 12.55
CA TRP A 218 12.18 -17.23 13.31
C TRP A 218 13.63 -17.54 12.91
N GLY A 219 13.87 -18.70 12.29
CA GLY A 219 15.19 -19.14 11.83
C GLY A 219 15.45 -18.92 10.34
N GLY A 220 14.45 -18.41 9.62
CA GLY A 220 14.44 -18.34 8.15
C GLY A 220 13.84 -19.59 7.50
N TYR A 221 13.58 -19.48 6.21
CA TYR A 221 13.00 -20.59 5.45
C TYR A 221 14.00 -21.75 5.32
N SER A 222 13.59 -22.94 5.77
CA SER A 222 14.34 -24.18 5.53
C SER A 222 14.11 -24.74 4.12
N PHE A 223 13.02 -24.31 3.49
CA PHE A 223 12.65 -24.60 2.12
C PHE A 223 11.96 -23.38 1.48
N GLY A 224 12.25 -23.14 0.20
CA GLY A 224 11.89 -21.95 -0.54
C GLY A 224 11.76 -22.30 -2.02
N GLU A 225 10.60 -22.07 -2.60
CA GLU A 225 10.32 -22.31 -4.01
C GLU A 225 9.58 -21.12 -4.59
N PHE A 226 10.03 -20.64 -5.75
CA PHE A 226 9.62 -19.37 -6.33
C PHE A 226 9.22 -19.54 -7.79
N TRP A 227 8.11 -18.91 -8.17
CA TRP A 227 7.64 -18.85 -9.56
C TRP A 227 7.45 -17.41 -9.97
N PHE A 228 8.13 -16.99 -11.03
CA PHE A 228 8.04 -15.64 -11.56
C PHE A 228 7.27 -15.63 -12.87
N PHE A 229 6.17 -14.89 -12.93
CA PHE A 229 5.36 -14.72 -14.12
C PHE A 229 5.39 -13.27 -14.58
N ILE A 230 5.24 -13.08 -15.90
CA ILE A 230 4.98 -11.77 -16.49
C ILE A 230 3.67 -11.87 -17.28
N SER A 231 2.79 -10.90 -17.07
CA SER A 231 1.63 -10.61 -17.88
C SER A 231 1.86 -9.33 -18.68
N ASP A 232 1.71 -9.38 -20.00
CA ASP A 232 1.73 -8.17 -20.85
C ASP A 232 0.32 -7.57 -21.07
N GLY A 233 -0.71 -8.22 -20.51
CA GLY A 233 -2.12 -7.85 -20.65
C GLY A 233 -2.89 -8.74 -21.62
N GLU A 234 -2.21 -9.47 -22.50
CA GLU A 234 -2.82 -10.47 -23.38
C GLU A 234 -2.35 -11.89 -23.06
N ASN A 235 -1.09 -12.02 -22.62
CA ASN A 235 -0.45 -13.29 -22.35
C ASN A 235 0.18 -13.27 -20.95
N VAL A 236 -0.01 -14.37 -20.22
CA VAL A 236 0.74 -14.66 -19.00
C VAL A 236 1.70 -15.80 -19.26
N ARG A 237 2.97 -15.59 -18.93
CA ARG A 237 4.00 -16.63 -19.09
C ARG A 237 4.85 -16.79 -17.84
N LEU A 238 5.20 -18.04 -17.55
CA LEU A 238 6.23 -18.37 -16.58
C LEU A 238 7.58 -17.95 -17.14
N GLU A 239 8.23 -16.99 -16.49
CA GLU A 239 9.59 -16.57 -16.83
C GLU A 239 10.65 -17.52 -16.29
N GLY A 240 10.37 -18.09 -15.12
CA GLY A 240 11.30 -18.93 -14.43
C GLY A 240 10.75 -19.40 -13.11
N HIS A 241 11.38 -20.47 -12.66
CA HIS A 241 11.11 -21.16 -11.41
C HIS A 241 12.46 -21.35 -10.74
N TRP A 242 12.51 -21.15 -9.43
CA TRP A 242 13.72 -21.34 -8.65
C TRP A 242 13.38 -22.09 -7.37
N ASN A 243 14.09 -23.18 -7.14
CA ASN A 243 14.05 -23.92 -5.89
C ASN A 243 15.33 -23.63 -5.11
N MET A 244 15.22 -23.32 -3.81
CA MET A 244 16.40 -22.97 -3.01
C MET A 244 17.43 -24.09 -2.85
N TYR A 245 17.09 -25.34 -3.21
CA TYR A 245 18.03 -26.45 -3.27
C TYR A 245 18.77 -26.54 -4.61
N GLU A 246 18.37 -25.78 -5.62
CA GLU A 246 19.11 -25.66 -6.87
C GLU A 246 20.36 -24.81 -6.63
N PRO A 247 21.50 -25.20 -7.24
CA PRO A 247 22.73 -24.42 -7.12
C PRO A 247 22.47 -23.00 -7.63
N LEU A 248 22.98 -22.02 -6.89
CA LEU A 248 23.01 -20.65 -7.35
C LEU A 248 23.86 -20.56 -8.65
N PRO A 249 23.62 -19.56 -9.51
CA PRO A 249 24.49 -19.27 -10.63
C PRO A 249 25.96 -19.25 -10.20
N ALA A 250 26.84 -19.78 -11.05
CA ALA A 250 28.23 -20.05 -10.72
C ALA A 250 28.93 -18.85 -10.04
N GLY A 251 29.26 -18.98 -8.75
CA GLY A 251 29.99 -17.97 -7.98
C GLY A 251 29.54 -17.74 -6.54
N GLU A 252 28.41 -18.31 -6.10
CA GLU A 252 27.93 -18.20 -4.71
C GLU A 252 27.82 -19.58 -4.04
N ASP A 253 28.69 -19.87 -3.07
CA ASP A 253 28.77 -21.19 -2.42
C ASP A 253 27.70 -21.40 -1.33
N HIS A 254 27.07 -20.33 -0.85
CA HIS A 254 26.06 -20.38 0.23
C HIS A 254 24.99 -19.30 0.05
N ILE A 255 23.73 -19.67 0.31
CA ILE A 255 22.65 -18.70 0.57
C ILE A 255 22.82 -18.29 2.05
N PRO A 256 23.29 -17.07 2.39
CA PRO A 256 23.25 -16.62 3.78
C PRO A 256 21.79 -16.58 4.26
N ALA A 257 21.56 -16.40 5.56
CA ALA A 257 20.21 -16.10 6.06
C ALA A 257 19.76 -14.75 5.46
N LEU A 258 19.20 -14.80 4.25
CA LEU A 258 18.74 -13.65 3.50
C LEU A 258 17.44 -13.18 4.13
N ASN A 259 17.31 -11.87 4.32
CA ASN A 259 15.99 -11.31 4.56
C ASN A 259 15.13 -11.43 3.28
N ASP A 260 13.82 -11.36 3.43
CA ASP A 260 12.87 -11.58 2.33
C ASP A 260 13.17 -10.71 1.10
N SER A 261 13.63 -9.47 1.30
CA SER A 261 13.96 -8.56 0.19
C SER A 261 15.19 -9.01 -0.59
N GLU A 262 16.20 -9.58 0.07
CA GLU A 262 17.41 -10.06 -0.60
C GLU A 262 17.15 -11.39 -1.31
N LEU A 263 16.39 -12.29 -0.67
CA LEU A 263 15.97 -13.56 -1.28
C LEU A 263 15.14 -13.31 -2.55
N LEU A 264 14.27 -12.29 -2.49
CA LEU A 264 13.44 -11.83 -3.57
C LEU A 264 14.24 -11.26 -4.75
N GLU A 265 15.21 -10.38 -4.48
CA GLU A 265 16.09 -9.85 -5.52
C GLU A 265 16.99 -10.95 -6.10
N LYS A 266 17.47 -11.90 -5.28
CA LYS A 266 18.22 -13.06 -5.79
C LYS A 266 17.37 -13.99 -6.64
N ALA A 267 16.12 -14.28 -6.24
CA ALA A 267 15.20 -15.07 -7.07
C ALA A 267 14.98 -14.41 -8.43
N LYS A 268 14.79 -13.08 -8.46
CA LYS A 268 14.71 -12.33 -9.72
C LYS A 268 15.98 -12.40 -10.54
N LEU A 269 17.15 -12.24 -9.92
CA LEU A 269 18.45 -12.30 -10.59
C LEU A 269 18.73 -13.69 -11.17
N ASN A 270 18.49 -14.75 -10.39
CA ASN A 270 18.63 -16.14 -10.85
C ASN A 270 17.72 -16.40 -12.05
N ILE A 271 16.45 -15.97 -11.99
CA ILE A 271 15.50 -16.12 -13.09
C ILE A 271 15.87 -15.24 -14.31
N ALA A 272 16.57 -14.13 -14.12
CA ALA A 272 17.05 -13.29 -15.21
C ALA A 272 18.31 -13.85 -15.90
N ASP A 273 19.25 -14.43 -15.13
CA ASP A 273 20.53 -14.94 -15.65
C ASP A 273 20.39 -16.20 -16.51
N HIS A 274 19.37 -17.03 -16.26
CA HIS A 274 19.06 -18.20 -17.09
C HIS A 274 18.55 -17.86 -18.51
N ARG A 275 18.38 -16.58 -18.86
CA ARG A 275 17.92 -16.14 -20.19
C ARG A 275 19.02 -15.94 -21.22
N ASN A 276 20.28 -16.03 -20.82
CA ASN A 276 21.44 -15.81 -21.70
C ASN A 276 22.02 -17.10 -22.31
N PHE A 277 21.26 -18.21 -22.30
CA PHE A 277 21.64 -19.49 -22.91
C PHE A 277 20.63 -19.95 -23.96
#